data_AF-A0A834YRM7-F1
#
_entry.id   AF-A0A834YRM7-F1
#
_cell.length_a   1.000
_cell.length_b   1.000
_cell.length_c   1.000
_cell.angle_alpha   90.00
_cell.angle_beta   90.00
_cell.angle_gamma   90.00
#
_symmetry.space_group_name_H-M   'P 1'
#
loop_
_entity.id
_entity.type
_entity.pdbx_description
1 polymer ?
#
loop_
_entity_poly.entity_id
_entity_poly.type
_entity_poly.pdbx_seq_one_letter_code
_entity_poly.pdbx_strand_id
1 'polypeptide(L)'
;MERNSSKSDGKENEEGLLEISLRRFNLSDVDDFMVWATDDRVARFSSWDTFTCREDAVKFIKNTIIPHPWFKAICINNRPIGQISVLPHSGAFRCRGGLGCAIATKHWGQGIATKAVKMVETSTEMVKGGEYPKDSPICCLEHNTGLMIISP
;
A
#
# COMPACT_ATOMS: atom_id res chain seq x y z
N MET A 1 -28.13 51.19 -16.44
CA MET A 1 -26.99 50.99 -17.35
C MET A 1 -25.91 50.23 -16.61
N GLU A 2 -25.64 49.03 -17.08
CA GLU A 2 -24.60 48.13 -16.61
C GLU A 2 -23.20 48.73 -16.80
N ARG A 3 -22.28 48.43 -15.89
CA ARG A 3 -20.88 48.15 -16.23
C ARG A 3 -20.35 47.09 -15.29
N ASN A 4 -20.33 45.88 -15.82
CA ASN A 4 -19.55 44.76 -15.32
C ASN A 4 -18.07 45.08 -15.58
N SER A 5 -17.21 44.81 -14.60
CA SER A 5 -15.81 44.47 -14.88
C SER A 5 -15.29 43.61 -13.74
N SER A 6 -15.43 42.31 -13.92
CA SER A 6 -14.78 41.28 -13.14
C SER A 6 -13.38 41.05 -13.70
N LYS A 7 -12.35 41.15 -12.86
CA LYS A 7 -11.01 40.57 -13.08
C LYS A 7 -10.34 40.49 -11.72
N SER A 8 -10.50 39.34 -11.06
CA SER A 8 -9.53 38.23 -10.97
C SER A 8 -8.25 38.64 -10.24
N ASP A 9 -7.93 37.93 -9.16
CA ASP A 9 -6.63 37.29 -9.10
C ASP A 9 -6.76 35.96 -8.36
N GLY A 10 -6.20 34.94 -9.02
CA GLY A 10 -6.28 33.54 -8.64
C GLY A 10 -5.58 33.31 -7.31
N LYS A 11 -6.23 32.50 -6.47
CA LYS A 11 -5.54 31.78 -5.41
C LYS A 11 -4.74 30.65 -6.06
N GLU A 12 -3.55 30.96 -6.52
CA GLU A 12 -2.51 29.95 -6.74
C GLU A 12 -1.86 29.67 -5.38
N ASN A 13 -2.50 28.79 -4.61
CA ASN A 13 -1.81 28.07 -3.56
C ASN A 13 -1.22 26.81 -4.21
N GLU A 14 -0.20 27.00 -5.05
CA GLU A 14 0.61 25.93 -5.62
C GLU A 14 1.59 25.41 -4.54
N GLU A 15 1.06 25.02 -3.39
CA GLU A 15 1.71 23.96 -2.63
C GLU A 15 1.43 22.69 -3.43
N GLY A 16 2.45 22.22 -4.16
CA GLY A 16 2.41 20.99 -4.96
C GLY A 16 2.10 19.78 -4.10
N LEU A 17 0.83 19.63 -3.71
CA LEU A 17 0.29 18.51 -2.97
C LEU A 17 0.42 17.30 -3.88
N LEU A 18 1.53 16.57 -3.74
CA LEU A 18 1.72 15.27 -4.36
C LEU A 18 0.45 14.45 -4.10
N GLU A 19 -0.30 14.19 -5.15
CA GLU A 19 -1.59 13.52 -5.05
C GLU A 19 -1.33 12.06 -4.70
N ILE A 20 -1.64 11.70 -3.45
CA ILE A 20 -1.55 10.32 -2.98
C ILE A 20 -2.85 9.61 -3.30
N SER A 21 -2.75 8.49 -4.01
CA SER A 21 -3.89 7.64 -4.34
C SER A 21 -3.63 6.17 -3.98
N LEU A 22 -4.70 5.43 -3.75
CA LEU A 22 -4.68 3.98 -3.57
C LEU A 22 -5.36 3.31 -4.76
N ARG A 23 -4.67 2.39 -5.44
CA ARG A 23 -5.26 1.62 -6.54
C ARG A 23 -4.85 0.16 -6.51
N ARG A 24 -5.54 -0.69 -7.29
CA ARG A 24 -5.10 -2.08 -7.49
C ARG A 24 -3.76 -2.11 -8.22
N PHE A 25 -2.94 -3.11 -7.91
CA PHE A 25 -1.72 -3.39 -8.66
C PHE A 25 -2.03 -3.94 -10.04
N ASN A 26 -1.16 -3.63 -10.99
CA ASN A 26 -1.08 -4.22 -12.32
C ASN A 26 0.29 -4.90 -12.48
N LEU A 27 0.39 -5.90 -13.35
CA LEU A 27 1.68 -6.50 -13.70
C LEU A 27 2.65 -5.48 -14.33
N SER A 28 2.15 -4.42 -14.97
CA SER A 28 2.97 -3.32 -15.47
C SER A 28 3.70 -2.54 -14.37
N ASP A 29 3.25 -2.65 -13.11
CA ASP A 29 3.85 -1.95 -11.97
C ASP A 29 5.12 -2.65 -11.47
N VAL A 30 5.52 -3.80 -12.04
CA VAL A 30 6.63 -4.60 -11.50
C VAL A 30 7.94 -3.81 -11.44
N ASP A 31 8.24 -2.98 -12.42
CA ASP A 31 9.47 -2.21 -12.45
C ASP A 31 9.49 -1.13 -11.34
N ASP A 32 8.33 -0.57 -11.01
CA ASP A 32 8.17 0.33 -9.88
C ASP A 32 8.20 -0.41 -8.54
N PHE A 33 7.57 -1.58 -8.45
CA PHE A 33 7.61 -2.47 -7.29
C PHE A 33 9.03 -2.86 -6.90
N MET A 34 9.87 -3.17 -7.89
CA MET A 34 11.27 -3.51 -7.68
C MET A 34 12.06 -2.40 -6.97
N VAL A 35 11.66 -1.12 -7.08
CA VAL A 35 12.34 0.01 -6.42
C VAL A 35 12.40 -0.15 -4.89
N TRP A 36 11.38 -0.75 -4.27
CA TRP A 36 11.38 -1.01 -2.82
C TRP A 36 11.52 -2.49 -2.50
N ALA A 37 11.13 -3.39 -3.41
CA ALA A 37 11.21 -4.83 -3.18
C ALA A 37 12.64 -5.36 -3.16
N THR A 38 13.59 -4.68 -3.82
CA THR A 38 15.02 -5.02 -3.78
C THR A 38 15.82 -4.20 -2.75
N ASP A 39 15.17 -3.35 -1.94
CA ASP A 39 15.85 -2.56 -0.91
C ASP A 39 15.81 -3.31 0.43
N ASP A 40 16.96 -3.83 0.87
CA ASP A 40 17.09 -4.57 2.14
C ASP A 40 16.53 -3.79 3.35
N ARG A 41 16.61 -2.46 3.31
CA ARG A 41 16.08 -1.61 4.40
C ARG A 41 14.57 -1.68 4.48
N VAL A 42 13.88 -1.90 3.36
CA VAL A 42 12.43 -2.10 3.28
C VAL A 42 12.09 -3.57 3.57
N ALA A 43 12.80 -4.51 2.93
CA ALA A 43 12.55 -5.94 3.07
C ALA A 43 12.71 -6.43 4.52
N ARG A 44 13.64 -5.86 5.29
CA ARG A 44 13.84 -6.18 6.73
C ARG A 44 12.57 -6.02 7.58
N PHE A 45 11.63 -5.16 7.18
CA PHE A 45 10.36 -4.95 7.89
C PHE A 45 9.17 -5.61 7.19
N SER A 46 9.42 -6.37 6.13
CA SER A 46 8.41 -7.02 5.30
C SER A 46 8.30 -8.51 5.61
N SER A 47 7.20 -9.13 5.18
CA SER A 47 6.99 -10.59 5.31
C SER A 47 7.61 -11.40 4.17
N TRP A 48 8.35 -10.75 3.27
CA TRP A 48 9.08 -11.36 2.16
C TRP A 48 10.54 -10.92 2.20
N ASP A 49 11.40 -11.77 1.65
CA ASP A 49 12.82 -11.47 1.47
C ASP A 49 13.04 -10.43 0.37
N THR A 50 14.23 -9.83 0.38
CA THR A 50 14.66 -8.93 -0.69
C THR A 50 14.63 -9.64 -2.03
N PHE A 51 13.91 -9.07 -2.99
CA PHE A 51 13.85 -9.60 -4.33
C PHE A 51 15.19 -9.40 -5.05
N THR A 52 15.67 -10.45 -5.72
CA THR A 52 16.92 -10.42 -6.48
C THR A 52 16.68 -10.49 -7.99
N CYS A 53 15.53 -10.99 -8.43
CA CYS A 53 15.15 -11.06 -9.83
C CYS A 53 13.72 -10.54 -10.09
N ARG A 54 13.52 -10.02 -11.30
CA ARG A 54 12.24 -9.43 -11.73
C ARG A 54 11.17 -10.51 -11.91
N GLU A 55 11.55 -11.70 -12.36
CA GLU A 55 10.64 -12.81 -12.61
C GLU A 55 9.92 -13.26 -11.34
N ASP A 56 10.63 -13.30 -10.20
CA ASP A 56 10.03 -13.63 -8.92
C ASP A 56 9.09 -12.53 -8.42
N ALA A 57 9.43 -11.26 -8.67
CA ALA A 57 8.51 -10.15 -8.40
C ALA A 57 7.24 -10.22 -9.26
N VAL A 58 7.35 -10.58 -10.55
CA VAL A 58 6.18 -10.83 -11.41
C VAL A 58 5.30 -11.94 -10.83
N LYS A 59 5.90 -13.06 -10.40
CA LYS A 59 5.16 -14.17 -9.77
C LYS A 59 4.46 -13.72 -8.49
N PHE A 60 5.16 -12.93 -7.66
CA PHE A 60 4.60 -12.41 -6.41
C PHE A 60 3.42 -11.47 -6.66
N ILE A 61 3.54 -10.53 -7.61
CA ILE A 61 2.43 -9.64 -7.97
C ILE A 61 1.25 -10.46 -8.49
N LYS A 62 1.50 -11.42 -9.38
CA LYS A 62 0.45 -12.23 -10.02
C LYS A 62 -0.28 -13.16 -9.05
N ASN A 63 0.45 -13.84 -8.17
CA ASN A 63 -0.07 -14.93 -7.36
C ASN A 63 -0.47 -14.49 -5.95
N THR A 64 0.13 -13.42 -5.44
CA THR A 64 -0.11 -12.93 -4.07
C THR A 64 -0.86 -11.60 -4.08
N ILE A 65 -0.37 -10.60 -4.82
CA ILE A 65 -0.91 -9.24 -4.73
C ILE A 65 -2.25 -9.09 -5.45
N ILE A 66 -2.32 -9.45 -6.73
CA ILE A 66 -3.53 -9.27 -7.57
C ILE A 66 -4.73 -10.05 -7.02
N PRO A 67 -4.59 -11.31 -6.56
CA PRO A 67 -5.70 -12.06 -5.98
C PRO A 67 -6.10 -11.56 -4.58
N HIS A 68 -5.28 -10.77 -3.91
CA HIS A 68 -5.55 -10.29 -2.57
C HIS A 68 -6.67 -9.23 -2.59
N PRO A 69 -7.79 -9.43 -1.86
CA PRO A 69 -8.99 -8.60 -2.00
C PRO A 69 -8.74 -7.14 -1.60
N TRP A 70 -7.86 -6.91 -0.63
CA TRP A 70 -7.50 -5.58 -0.14
C TRP A 70 -5.98 -5.36 -0.15
N PHE A 71 -5.33 -5.52 -1.31
CA PHE A 71 -3.93 -5.11 -1.51
C PHE A 71 -3.90 -4.01 -2.56
N LYS A 72 -3.32 -2.86 -2.21
CA LYS A 72 -3.33 -1.66 -3.04
C LYS A 72 -1.93 -1.07 -3.16
N ALA A 73 -1.62 -0.52 -4.32
CA ALA A 73 -0.45 0.31 -4.55
C ALA A 73 -0.70 1.70 -3.96
N ILE A 74 0.27 2.21 -3.20
CA ILE A 74 0.30 3.62 -2.79
C ILE A 74 0.99 4.36 -3.94
N CYS A 75 0.28 5.29 -4.56
CA CYS A 75 0.76 6.00 -5.74
C CYS A 75 0.95 7.48 -5.46
N ILE A 76 1.96 8.07 -6.10
CA ILE A 76 2.09 9.52 -6.29
C ILE A 76 2.03 9.77 -7.79
N ASN A 77 1.14 10.66 -8.24
CA ASN A 77 0.94 10.95 -9.67
C ASN A 77 0.73 9.66 -10.51
N ASN A 78 -0.10 8.75 -9.99
CA ASN A 78 -0.39 7.43 -10.56
C ASN A 78 0.79 6.42 -10.65
N ARG A 79 1.96 6.78 -10.13
CA ARG A 79 3.13 5.90 -10.06
C ARG A 79 3.24 5.22 -8.69
N PRO A 80 3.32 3.88 -8.61
CA PRO A 80 3.54 3.17 -7.36
C PRO A 80 4.85 3.57 -6.70
N ILE A 81 4.78 3.88 -5.41
CA ILE A 81 5.95 4.17 -4.56
C ILE A 81 6.01 3.26 -3.33
N GLY A 82 5.03 2.39 -3.20
CA GLY A 82 4.83 1.50 -2.07
C GLY A 82 3.52 0.76 -2.19
N GLN A 83 3.15 0.10 -1.11
CA GLN A 83 1.98 -0.76 -1.04
C GLN A 83 1.35 -0.73 0.35
N ILE A 84 0.07 -1.05 0.39
CA ILE A 84 -0.68 -1.26 1.61
C ILE A 84 -1.61 -2.46 1.46
N SER A 85 -1.74 -3.25 2.52
CA SER A 85 -2.56 -4.47 2.55
C SER A 85 -3.27 -4.59 3.88
N VAL A 86 -4.53 -5.04 3.84
CA VAL A 86 -5.31 -5.37 5.04
C VAL A 86 -5.36 -6.89 5.15
N LEU A 87 -4.68 -7.42 6.16
CA LEU A 87 -4.61 -8.84 6.47
C LEU A 87 -5.68 -9.14 7.51
N PRO A 88 -6.70 -9.95 7.20
CA PRO A 88 -7.62 -10.38 8.23
C PRO A 88 -6.92 -11.37 9.15
N HIS A 89 -7.08 -11.20 10.45
CA HIS A 89 -6.77 -12.26 11.38
C HIS A 89 -7.91 -13.30 11.40
N SER A 90 -7.55 -14.55 11.66
CA SER A 90 -8.50 -15.64 11.87
C SER A 90 -8.74 -15.92 13.36
N GLY A 91 -9.73 -16.74 13.69
CA GLY A 91 -10.00 -17.21 15.05
C GLY A 91 -10.43 -16.10 16.03
N ALA A 92 -9.92 -16.14 17.26
CA ALA A 92 -10.27 -15.18 18.32
C ALA A 92 -9.89 -13.72 18.00
N PHE A 93 -9.01 -13.51 17.01
CA PHE A 93 -8.51 -12.20 16.61
C PHE A 93 -9.18 -11.66 15.33
N ARG A 94 -10.26 -12.28 14.84
CA ARG A 94 -11.05 -11.83 13.68
C ARG A 94 -11.52 -10.37 13.69
N CYS A 95 -11.58 -9.75 14.87
CA CYS A 95 -11.91 -8.32 15.02
C CYS A 95 -10.68 -7.39 14.92
N ARG A 96 -9.47 -7.94 14.80
CA ARG A 96 -8.20 -7.23 14.69
C ARG A 96 -7.58 -7.54 13.32
N GLY A 97 -7.97 -6.79 12.29
CA GLY A 97 -7.23 -6.83 11.02
C GLY A 97 -5.80 -6.34 11.25
N GLY A 98 -4.82 -7.02 10.67
CA GLY A 98 -3.46 -6.53 10.51
C GLY A 98 -3.38 -5.60 9.31
N LEU A 99 -2.49 -4.61 9.38
CA LEU A 99 -2.20 -3.70 8.28
C LEU A 99 -0.73 -3.81 7.92
N GLY A 100 -0.43 -4.20 6.69
CA GLY A 100 0.94 -4.21 6.14
C GLY A 100 1.15 -3.01 5.24
N CYS A 101 2.26 -2.29 5.41
CA CYS A 101 2.64 -1.17 4.55
C CYS A 101 4.15 -1.20 4.28
N ALA A 102 4.53 -0.97 3.03
CA ALA A 102 5.92 -0.80 2.63
C ALA A 102 6.03 0.36 1.65
N ILE A 103 7.03 1.23 1.83
CA ILE A 103 7.26 2.41 0.99
C ILE A 103 8.73 2.45 0.63
N ALA A 104 9.05 2.83 -0.62
CA ALA A 104 10.41 3.07 -1.04
C ALA A 104 11.11 4.06 -0.11
N THR A 105 12.34 3.76 0.30
CA THR A 105 13.14 4.55 1.26
C THR A 105 13.26 6.03 0.92
N LYS A 106 13.29 6.37 -0.38
CA LYS A 106 13.30 7.76 -0.88
C LYS A 106 12.09 8.61 -0.45
N HIS A 107 11.01 7.96 0.00
CA HIS A 107 9.75 8.60 0.42
C HIS A 107 9.50 8.51 1.94
N TRP A 108 10.47 8.04 2.72
CA TRP A 108 10.34 7.99 4.17
C TRP A 108 10.37 9.39 4.80
N GLY A 109 9.76 9.53 5.98
CA GLY A 109 9.70 10.82 6.70
C GLY A 109 8.71 11.85 6.13
N GLN A 110 7.98 11.52 5.06
CA GLN A 110 7.05 12.44 4.38
C GLN A 110 5.58 12.24 4.80
N GLY A 111 5.30 11.39 5.80
CA GLY A 111 3.95 11.11 6.28
C GLY A 111 3.05 10.34 5.29
N ILE A 112 3.60 9.80 4.20
CA ILE A 112 2.85 9.07 3.16
C ILE A 112 2.17 7.82 3.73
N ALA A 113 2.87 7.03 4.54
CA ALA A 113 2.30 5.85 5.19
C ALA A 113 1.07 6.23 6.02
N THR A 114 1.18 7.26 6.86
CA THR A 114 0.08 7.75 7.69
C THR A 114 -1.11 8.22 6.86
N LYS A 115 -0.87 8.93 5.75
CA LYS A 115 -1.94 9.34 4.82
C LYS A 115 -2.62 8.13 4.20
N ALA A 116 -1.84 7.15 3.72
CA ALA A 116 -2.37 5.90 3.17
C ALA A 116 -3.23 5.15 4.19
N VAL A 117 -2.78 5.02 5.46
CA VAL A 117 -3.57 4.40 6.54
C VAL A 117 -4.90 5.13 6.77
N LYS A 118 -4.91 6.45 6.80
CA LYS A 118 -6.15 7.23 6.94
C LYS A 118 -7.11 7.01 5.77
N MET A 119 -6.58 6.88 4.55
CA MET A 119 -7.40 6.54 3.37
C MET A 119 -7.98 5.13 3.48
N VAL A 120 -7.25 4.19 4.07
CA VAL A 120 -7.76 2.83 4.35
C VAL A 120 -8.94 2.92 5.31
N GLU A 121 -8.78 3.63 6.42
CA GLU A 121 -9.82 3.84 7.44
C GLU A 121 -11.13 4.42 6.87
N THR A 122 -11.02 5.39 5.97
CA THR A 122 -12.18 6.02 5.33
C THR A 122 -12.72 5.24 4.14
N SER A 123 -12.04 4.18 3.69
CA SER A 123 -12.49 3.37 2.57
C SER A 123 -13.68 2.50 2.97
N THR A 124 -14.81 2.70 2.30
CA THR A 124 -16.04 1.90 2.49
C THR A 124 -15.89 0.44 2.03
N GLU A 125 -14.79 0.10 1.34
CA GLU A 125 -14.46 -1.23 0.82
C GLU A 125 -13.81 -2.17 1.86
N MET A 126 -13.77 -1.81 3.15
CA MET A 126 -13.36 -2.75 4.20
C MET A 126 -14.37 -3.88 4.33
N VAL A 127 -14.13 -4.97 3.60
CA VAL A 127 -14.94 -6.20 3.65
C VAL A 127 -14.94 -6.72 5.08
N LYS A 128 -16.13 -6.73 5.71
CA LYS A 128 -16.38 -7.42 6.97
C LYS A 128 -15.86 -8.86 6.85
N GLY A 129 -14.98 -9.26 7.76
CA GLY A 129 -14.24 -10.53 7.81
C GLY A 129 -14.87 -11.64 6.98
N GLY A 130 -14.37 -11.80 5.75
CA GLY A 130 -14.58 -13.01 4.96
C GLY A 130 -13.51 -14.03 5.36
N GLU A 131 -13.89 -15.30 5.46
CA GLU A 131 -12.93 -16.39 5.58
C GLU A 131 -12.04 -16.42 4.34
N TYR A 132 -10.72 -16.33 4.55
CA TYR A 132 -9.77 -16.58 3.49
C TYR A 132 -9.74 -18.09 3.23
N PRO A 133 -9.60 -18.52 1.95
CA PRO A 133 -9.28 -19.90 1.66
C PRO A 133 -8.04 -20.28 2.48
N LYS A 134 -8.13 -21.38 3.23
CA LYS A 134 -7.03 -21.91 4.07
C LYS A 134 -5.76 -22.15 3.26
N ASP A 135 -5.90 -22.35 1.95
CA ASP A 135 -4.82 -22.58 0.98
C ASP A 135 -4.30 -21.29 0.31
N SER A 136 -4.72 -20.10 0.79
CA SER A 136 -4.18 -18.84 0.29
C SER A 136 -2.70 -18.72 0.66
N PRO A 137 -1.80 -18.40 -0.29
CA PRO A 137 -0.37 -18.26 0.00
C PRO A 137 -0.07 -17.17 1.04
N ILE A 138 -1.04 -16.29 1.32
CA ILE A 138 -0.97 -15.26 2.37
C ILE A 138 -1.05 -15.87 3.77
N CYS A 139 -1.85 -16.92 3.99
CA CYS A 139 -1.91 -17.64 5.27
C CYS A 139 -0.66 -18.49 5.52
N CYS A 140 -0.01 -18.98 4.46
CA CYS A 140 1.23 -19.76 4.58
C CYS A 140 2.45 -18.93 4.97
N LEU A 141 2.41 -17.60 4.81
CA LEU A 141 3.48 -16.69 5.25
C LEU A 141 3.50 -16.46 6.77
N GLU A 142 2.51 -16.95 7.52
CA GLU A 142 2.43 -16.77 8.98
C GLU A 142 3.25 -17.80 9.78
N HIS A 143 3.85 -18.81 9.15
CA HIS A 143 4.58 -19.85 9.87
C HIS A 143 6.01 -19.50 10.29
N ASN A 144 6.49 -18.26 10.06
CA ASN A 144 7.84 -17.86 10.47
C ASN A 144 8.00 -16.42 10.97
N THR A 145 6.94 -15.78 11.47
CA THR A 145 7.05 -14.39 11.98
C THR A 145 7.02 -14.37 13.50
N GLY A 146 8.22 -14.32 14.10
CA GLY A 146 8.42 -13.72 15.42
C GLY A 146 8.02 -12.25 15.36
N LEU A 147 6.73 -11.98 15.51
CA LEU A 147 6.13 -10.65 15.45
C LEU A 147 6.59 -9.83 16.66
N MET A 148 7.66 -9.05 16.49
CA MET A 148 7.97 -7.97 17.42
C MET A 148 6.94 -6.86 17.22
N ILE A 149 5.94 -6.85 18.10
CA ILE A 149 5.05 -5.73 18.30
C ILE A 149 5.90 -4.55 18.79
N ILE A 150 6.17 -3.60 17.90
CA ILE A 150 6.72 -2.30 18.31
C ILE A 150 5.56 -1.52 18.92
N SER A 151 5.41 -1.64 20.24
CA SER A 151 4.64 -0.73 21.09
C SER A 151 5.58 0.40 21.57
N PRO A 152 5.05 1.61 21.85
CA PRO A 152 5.75 2.89 21.77
C PRO A 152 6.93 3.08 22.73
#